data_AF-A0A815V6A1-F1
#
_entry.id   AF-A0A815V6A1-F1
#
_cell.length_a   1.000
_cell.length_b   1.000
_cell.length_c   1.000
_cell.angle_alpha   90.00
_cell.angle_beta   90.00
_cell.angle_gamma   90.00
#
_symmetry.space_group_name_H-M   'P 1'
#
loop_
_entity.id
_entity.type
_entity.pdbx_description
1 polymer ?
#
loop_
_entity_poly.entity_id
_entity_poly.type
_entity_poly.pdbx_seq_one_letter_code
_entity_poly.pdbx_strand_id
1 'polypeptide(L)'
;MHQREKFAYAENNDLRVQIVHVSYKSEDKDTEFVFTVILPNRGVQLDVVEQKLASQPNLMQIKDRLYISKVIHKAFIDVNEE
;
A
#
# COMPACT_ATOMS: atom_id res chain seq x y z
N MET A 1 -0.69 -10.34 -16.34
CA MET A 1 -1.96 -10.27 -15.60
C MET A 1 -2.89 -9.18 -16.12
N HIS A 2 -4.08 -9.57 -16.58
CA HIS A 2 -5.22 -8.69 -16.83
C HIS A 2 -6.47 -9.42 -16.31
N GLN A 3 -7.09 -8.88 -15.26
CA GLN A 3 -8.25 -9.44 -14.58
C GLN A 3 -9.42 -8.45 -14.61
N ARG A 4 -10.66 -8.95 -14.60
CA ARG A 4 -11.87 -8.14 -14.57
C ARG A 4 -12.74 -8.56 -13.39
N GLU A 5 -12.46 -7.99 -12.23
CA GLU A 5 -13.21 -8.22 -11.00
C GLU A 5 -13.58 -6.89 -10.33
N LYS A 6 -14.37 -6.95 -9.25
CA LYS A 6 -14.70 -5.79 -8.44
C LYS A 6 -13.63 -5.60 -7.38
N PHE A 7 -12.95 -4.46 -7.44
CA PHE A 7 -11.95 -4.05 -6.45
C PHE A 7 -12.42 -2.81 -5.70
N ALA A 8 -11.98 -2.67 -4.46
CA ALA A 8 -12.12 -1.39 -3.76
C ALA A 8 -11.17 -0.38 -4.44
N TYR A 9 -11.77 0.70 -4.94
CA TYR A 9 -11.11 1.72 -5.74
C TYR A 9 -11.42 3.11 -5.19
N ALA A 10 -10.42 3.98 -5.17
CA ALA A 10 -10.57 5.36 -4.78
C ALA A 10 -9.65 6.27 -5.60
N GLU A 11 -10.05 7.53 -5.76
CA GLU A 11 -9.18 8.58 -6.29
C GLU A 11 -8.91 9.60 -5.18
N ASN A 12 -7.65 10.00 -5.05
CA ASN A 12 -7.24 11.06 -4.13
C ASN A 12 -6.70 12.23 -4.95
N ASN A 13 -7.51 13.29 -5.06
CA ASN A 13 -7.18 14.47 -5.87
C ASN A 13 -6.02 15.29 -5.29
N ASP A 14 -5.86 15.33 -3.97
CA ASP A 14 -4.80 16.09 -3.30
C ASP A 14 -3.42 15.47 -3.54
N LEU A 15 -3.36 14.15 -3.47
CA LEU A 15 -2.17 13.36 -3.78
C LEU A 15 -2.00 13.17 -5.30
N ARG A 16 -3.07 13.38 -6.08
CA ARG A 16 -3.17 13.08 -7.52
C ARG A 16 -2.81 11.62 -7.82
N VAL A 17 -3.49 10.70 -7.13
CA VAL A 17 -3.30 9.26 -7.29
C VAL A 17 -4.62 8.52 -7.40
N GLN A 18 -4.57 7.35 -8.04
CA GLN A 18 -5.59 6.32 -8.00
C GLN A 18 -5.12 5.23 -7.02
N ILE A 19 -6.05 4.68 -6.23
CA ILE A 19 -5.77 3.67 -5.22
C ILE A 19 -6.65 2.45 -5.51
N VAL A 20 -6.04 1.28 -5.57
CA VAL A 20 -6.73 -0.01 -5.70
C VAL A 20 -6.33 -0.90 -4.53
N HIS A 21 -7.30 -1.52 -3.89
CA HIS A 21 -7.11 -2.57 -2.91
C HIS A 21 -7.45 -3.92 -3.53
N VAL A 22 -6.48 -4.84 -3.50
CA VAL A 22 -6.63 -6.24 -3.93
C VAL A 22 -6.54 -7.10 -2.68
N SER A 23 -7.67 -7.69 -2.28
CA SER A 23 -7.72 -8.58 -1.13
C SER A 23 -7.14 -9.94 -1.50
N TYR A 24 -6.26 -10.48 -0.64
CA TYR A 24 -5.83 -11.86 -0.76
C TYR A 24 -6.79 -12.78 -0.03
N LYS A 25 -7.12 -13.92 -0.64
CA LYS A 25 -7.85 -14.99 0.04
C LYS A 25 -6.85 -15.76 0.89
N SER A 26 -6.90 -15.56 2.21
CA SER A 26 -6.14 -16.35 3.17
C SER A 26 -6.94 -17.59 3.58
N GLU A 27 -6.27 -18.73 3.73
CA GLU A 27 -6.86 -19.93 4.36
C GLU A 27 -7.04 -19.73 5.87
N ASP A 28 -6.21 -18.87 6.47
CA ASP A 28 -6.32 -18.43 7.85
C ASP A 28 -7.37 -17.31 7.95
N LYS A 29 -8.49 -17.61 8.61
CA LYS A 29 -9.62 -16.70 8.79
C LYS A 29 -9.31 -15.48 9.67
N ASP A 30 -8.23 -15.54 10.46
CA ASP A 30 -7.85 -14.46 11.35
C ASP A 30 -6.87 -13.47 10.69
N THR A 31 -6.44 -13.75 9.45
CA THR A 31 -5.46 -12.93 8.75
C THR A 31 -5.99 -12.45 7.39
N GLU A 32 -6.38 -11.17 7.33
CA GLU A 32 -6.78 -10.50 6.08
C GLU A 32 -5.63 -9.63 5.56
N PHE A 33 -5.00 -10.04 4.46
CA PHE A 33 -4.02 -9.20 3.76
C PHE A 33 -4.69 -8.48 2.58
N VAL A 34 -4.36 -7.20 2.44
CA VAL A 34 -4.79 -6.37 1.32
C VAL A 34 -3.56 -5.79 0.65
N PHE A 35 -3.37 -6.10 -0.63
CA PHE A 35 -2.41 -5.41 -1.46
C PHE A 35 -2.97 -4.04 -1.86
N THR A 36 -2.26 -2.97 -1.53
CA THR A 36 -2.67 -1.62 -1.91
C THR A 36 -1.75 -1.10 -3.01
N VAL A 37 -2.33 -0.84 -4.17
CA VAL A 37 -1.65 -0.21 -5.31
C VAL A 37 -1.97 1.28 -5.31
N ILE A 38 -0.95 2.11 -5.29
CA ILE A 38 -1.07 3.56 -5.45
C ILE A 38 -0.45 3.93 -6.80
N LEU A 39 -1.30 4.41 -7.71
CA LEU A 39 -0.90 4.77 -9.07
C LEU A 39 -0.94 6.30 -9.21
N PRO A 40 0.21 6.96 -9.43
CA PRO A 40 0.24 8.38 -9.75
C PRO A 40 -0.56 8.70 -11.02
N ASN A 41 -1.35 9.76 -10.98
CA ASN A 41 -2.03 10.27 -12.17
C ASN A 41 -1.01 10.67 -13.24
N ARG A 42 -1.44 10.68 -14.50
CA ARG A 42 -0.58 11.05 -15.61
C ARG A 42 0.09 12.42 -15.38
N GLY A 43 1.40 12.45 -15.61
CA GLY A 43 2.24 13.64 -15.42
C GLY A 43 2.62 13.94 -13.96
N VAL A 44 2.28 13.06 -13.02
CA VAL A 44 2.78 13.12 -11.64
C VAL A 44 3.95 12.15 -11.51
N GLN A 45 5.09 12.65 -11.05
CA GLN A 45 6.26 11.82 -10.78
C GLN A 45 6.08 11.10 -9.43
N LEU A 46 6.59 9.86 -9.35
CA LEU A 46 6.39 9.01 -8.18
C LEU A 46 7.03 9.59 -6.91
N ASP A 47 8.20 10.22 -7.03
CA ASP A 47 8.92 10.87 -5.94
C ASP A 47 8.09 11.98 -5.27
N VAL A 48 7.29 12.71 -6.03
CA VAL A 48 6.37 13.73 -5.49
C VAL A 48 5.27 13.09 -4.63
N VAL A 49 4.77 11.92 -5.05
CA VAL A 49 3.77 11.17 -4.28
C VAL A 49 4.39 10.62 -3.00
N GLU A 50 5.59 10.03 -3.09
CA GLU A 50 6.33 9.52 -1.94
C GLU A 50 6.61 10.61 -0.90
N GLN A 51 7.05 11.78 -1.34
CA GLN A 51 7.28 12.93 -0.44
C GLN A 51 6.00 13.37 0.27
N LYS A 52 4.86 13.43 -0.45
CA LYS A 52 3.57 13.77 0.16
C LYS A 52 3.13 12.73 1.18
N LEU A 53 3.27 11.44 0.86
CA LEU A 53 2.96 10.35 1.80
C LEU A 53 3.85 10.42 3.05
N ALA A 54 5.16 10.63 2.87
CA ALA A 54 6.10 10.76 3.98
C ALA A 54 5.84 11.99 4.86
N SER A 55 5.37 13.09 4.27
CA SER A 55 5.01 14.32 4.99
C SER A 55 3.72 14.21 5.83
N GLN A 56 2.96 13.13 5.69
CA GLN A 56 1.73 12.86 6.44
C GLN A 56 1.87 11.62 7.34
N PRO A 57 2.74 11.66 8.37
CA PRO A 57 3.08 10.52 9.21
C PRO A 57 1.95 10.03 10.14
N ASN A 58 0.79 10.68 10.15
CA ASN A 58 -0.36 10.28 10.97
C ASN A 58 -1.21 9.15 10.38
N LEU A 59 -0.83 8.60 9.22
CA LEU A 59 -1.56 7.48 8.62
C LEU A 59 -1.32 6.15 9.36
N MET A 60 -0.22 6.01 10.13
CA MET A 60 0.16 4.74 10.79
C MET A 60 0.95 4.94 12.09
N GLN A 61 0.43 5.65 13.10
CA GLN A 61 1.12 5.75 14.40
C GLN A 61 0.43 4.95 15.50
N ILE A 62 1.12 3.88 15.91
CA ILE A 62 0.96 3.24 17.22
C ILE A 62 1.95 3.94 18.16
N LYS A 63 1.41 4.67 19.15
CA LYS A 63 2.20 5.15 20.30
C LYS A 63 2.21 4.04 21.33
N ASP A 64 3.38 3.46 21.60
CA ASP A 64 3.83 3.16 22.97
C ASP A 64 5.29 2.69 22.99
N ARG A 65 5.92 2.88 24.16
CA ARG A 65 7.35 2.80 24.44
C ARG A 65 7.97 1.45 24.06
N LEU A 66 8.54 1.36 22.86
CA LEU A 66 9.41 0.27 22.42
C LEU A 66 10.68 0.89 21.81
N TYR A 67 11.85 0.31 22.08
CA TYR A 67 13.09 0.69 21.39
C TYR A 67 13.56 -0.47 20.52
N ILE A 68 14.06 -0.15 19.33
CA ILE A 68 14.46 -1.14 18.34
C ILE A 68 15.92 -1.54 18.63
N SER A 69 16.16 -2.80 19.00
CA SER A 69 17.50 -3.31 19.31
C SER A 69 18.28 -3.78 18.08
N LYS A 70 17.58 -4.17 16.99
CA LYS A 70 18.18 -4.56 15.71
C LYS A 70 17.14 -4.46 14.59
N VAL A 71 17.53 -3.93 13.44
CA VAL A 71 16.70 -3.91 12.22
C VAL A 71 17.34 -4.79 11.17
N ILE A 72 16.59 -5.77 10.67
CA ILE A 72 16.95 -6.54 9.48
C ILE A 72 15.78 -6.40 8.51
N HIS A 73 16.02 -5.79 7.36
CA HIS A 73 15.01 -5.63 6.31
C HIS A 73 15.34 -6.58 5.17
N LYS A 74 14.50 -7.60 4.97
CA LYS A 74 14.56 -8.51 3.82
C LYS A 74 13.14 -8.64 3.28
N ALA A 75 12.87 -7.98 2.16
CA ALA A 75 11.60 -8.04 1.47
C ALA A 75 11.76 -8.80 0.15
N PHE A 76 10.82 -9.68 -0.13
CA PHE A 76 10.66 -10.33 -1.43
C PHE A 76 9.18 -10.19 -1.79
N ILE A 77 8.89 -9.61 -2.95
CA ILE A 77 7.53 -9.45 -3.46
C ILE A 77 7.52 -10.16 -4.80
N ASP A 78 6.69 -11.19 -4.92
CA ASP A 78 6.37 -11.83 -6.19
C ASP A 78 4.89 -11.60 -6.46
N VAL A 79 4.58 -11.16 -7.68
CA VAL A 79 3.21 -10.88 -8.13
C VAL A 79 2.97 -11.73 -9.36
N ASN A 80 2.22 -12.80 -9.17
CA ASN A 80 1.86 -13.76 -10.21
C ASN A 80 0.33 -13.93 -10.27
N GLU A 81 -0.14 -14.72 -11.23
CA GLU A 81 -1.57 -14.94 -11.50
C GLU A 81 -2.22 -16.02 -10.63
N GLU A 82 -1.46 -16.66 -9.72
CA GLU A 82 -1.88 -17.81 -8.90
C GLU A 82 -2.53 -17.42 -7.57
#